data_AF-A0A7C6XK65-F1
#
_entry.id   AF-A0A7C6XK65-F1
#
_cell.length_a   1.000
_cell.length_b   1.000
_cell.length_c   1.000
_cell.angle_alpha   90.00
_cell.angle_beta   90.00
_cell.angle_gamma   90.00
#
_symmetry.space_group_name_H-M   'P 1'
#
loop_
_entity.id
_entity.type
_entity.pdbx_description
1 polymer ?
#
loop_
_entity_poly.entity_id
_entity_poly.type
_entity_poly.pdbx_seq_one_letter_code
_entity_poly.pdbx_strand_id
1 'polypeptide(L)'
;MTFTQMLTLAEAAAPIVIDGGLGSAAEDRGIDLDHALWSAELIRRDPDTLLEVHTAFVAAGARILTTASYQATPRGFADVGISHDEGHKI
;
A
#
# COMPACT_ATOMS: atom_id res chain seq x y z
N MET A 1 -3.14 0.90 -17.02
CA MET A 1 -3.06 -0.45 -17.60
C MET A 1 -4.43 -1.07 -17.52
N THR A 2 -4.94 -1.68 -18.59
CA THR A 2 -6.22 -2.40 -18.57
C THR A 2 -6.00 -3.86 -18.18
N PHE A 3 -7.08 -4.56 -17.82
CA PHE A 3 -7.03 -6.00 -17.53
C PHE A 3 -6.48 -6.82 -18.70
N THR A 4 -6.88 -6.51 -19.94
CA THR A 4 -6.35 -7.17 -21.15
C THR A 4 -4.85 -6.93 -21.32
N GLN A 5 -4.36 -5.71 -21.03
CA GLN A 5 -2.91 -5.44 -21.06
C GLN A 5 -2.15 -6.23 -20.00
N MET A 6 -2.72 -6.42 -18.79
CA MET A 6 -2.14 -7.31 -17.77
C MET A 6 -2.08 -8.76 -18.24
N LEU A 7 -3.15 -9.29 -18.84
CA LEU A 7 -3.18 -10.66 -19.35
C LEU A 7 -2.10 -10.89 -20.40
N THR A 8 -1.95 -10.00 -21.38
CA THR A 8 -0.90 -10.10 -22.40
C THR A 8 0.51 -10.10 -21.77
N LEU A 9 0.74 -9.28 -20.74
CA LEU A 9 2.00 -9.27 -20.01
C LEU A 9 2.23 -10.57 -19.21
N ALA A 10 1.18 -11.15 -18.64
CA ALA A 10 1.27 -12.39 -17.85
C ALA A 10 1.47 -13.63 -18.74
N GLU A 11 0.99 -13.61 -19.98
CA GLU A 11 1.20 -14.66 -20.98
C GLU A 11 2.58 -14.60 -21.64
N ALA A 12 3.30 -13.47 -21.50
CA ALA A 12 4.69 -13.40 -21.92
C ALA A 12 5.53 -14.37 -21.05
N ALA A 13 6.49 -15.07 -21.66
CA ALA A 13 7.27 -16.14 -21.01
C ALA A 13 8.08 -15.73 -19.76
N ALA A 14 8.05 -14.46 -19.35
CA ALA A 14 8.75 -13.94 -18.18
C ALA A 14 7.76 -13.56 -17.08
N PRO A 15 8.02 -13.93 -15.81
CA PRO A 15 7.15 -13.58 -14.69
C PRO A 15 7.10 -12.07 -14.45
N ILE A 16 5.95 -11.56 -14.02
CA ILE A 16 5.79 -10.19 -13.54
C ILE A 16 6.11 -10.15 -12.04
N VAL A 17 7.12 -9.37 -11.66
CA VAL A 17 7.48 -9.18 -10.25
C VAL A 17 6.53 -8.17 -9.61
N ILE A 18 5.96 -8.53 -8.47
CA ILE A 18 5.16 -7.66 -7.60
C ILE A 18 6.00 -7.17 -6.41
N ASP A 19 5.48 -6.24 -5.62
CA ASP A 19 6.12 -5.77 -4.40
C ASP A 19 6.16 -6.83 -3.28
N GLY A 20 6.82 -6.47 -2.17
CA GLY A 20 6.97 -7.32 -0.99
C GLY A 20 6.05 -6.92 0.17
N GLY A 21 6.35 -7.41 1.37
CA GLY A 21 5.59 -7.08 2.57
C GLY A 21 5.77 -5.61 2.98
N LEU A 22 4.72 -4.80 2.83
CA LEU A 22 4.71 -3.39 3.24
C LEU A 22 5.03 -3.21 4.73
N GLY A 23 4.46 -4.06 5.60
CA GLY A 23 4.69 -4.00 7.04
C GLY A 23 6.17 -4.20 7.41
N SER A 24 6.80 -5.26 6.93
CA SER A 24 8.22 -5.51 7.20
C SER A 24 9.11 -4.39 6.65
N ALA A 25 8.81 -3.89 5.45
CA ALA A 25 9.56 -2.78 4.87
C ALA A 25 9.39 -1.46 5.65
N ALA A 26 8.23 -1.27 6.30
CA ALA A 26 7.96 -0.16 7.19
C ALA A 26 8.69 -0.30 8.54
N GLU A 27 8.66 -1.49 9.16
CA GLU A 27 9.39 -1.80 10.40
C GLU A 27 10.90 -1.61 10.23
N ASP A 28 11.46 -2.06 9.10
CA ASP A 28 12.89 -1.87 8.76
C ASP A 28 13.29 -0.39 8.68
N ARG A 29 12.32 0.52 8.51
CA ARG A 29 12.50 1.98 8.49
C ARG A 29 12.13 2.65 9.81
N GLY A 30 11.81 1.85 10.83
CA GLY A 30 11.48 2.34 12.18
C GLY A 30 10.05 2.86 12.32
N ILE A 31 9.15 2.50 11.41
CA ILE A 31 7.73 2.85 11.55
C ILE A 31 7.10 1.94 12.60
N ASP A 32 6.43 2.56 13.57
CA ASP A 32 5.64 1.84 14.56
C ASP A 32 4.33 1.35 13.95
N LEU A 33 4.11 0.03 13.99
CA LEU A 33 2.92 -0.63 13.48
C LEU A 33 1.92 -1.02 14.59
N ASP A 34 2.16 -0.63 15.85
CA ASP A 34 1.30 -0.93 17.00
C ASP A 34 0.02 -0.08 17.01
N HIS A 35 -0.72 -0.11 15.90
CA HIS A 35 -2.00 0.52 15.72
C HIS A 35 -2.91 -0.32 14.83
N ALA A 36 -4.20 -0.41 15.19
CA ALA A 36 -5.17 -1.27 14.50
C ALA A 36 -5.37 -0.92 13.02
N LEU A 37 -5.02 0.30 12.60
CA LEU A 37 -5.10 0.80 11.23
C LEU A 37 -3.76 1.37 10.73
N TRP A 38 -2.62 0.84 11.19
CA TRP A 38 -1.30 1.38 10.86
C TRP A 38 -1.12 1.67 9.37
N SER A 39 -1.63 0.81 8.46
CA SER A 39 -1.43 0.97 7.02
C SER A 39 -2.24 2.14 6.47
N ALA A 40 -3.46 2.33 6.98
CA ALA A 40 -4.32 3.44 6.61
C ALA A 40 -3.88 4.76 7.26
N GLU A 41 -3.30 4.70 8.45
CA GLU A 41 -2.74 5.86 9.13
C GLU A 41 -1.49 6.39 8.42
N LEU A 42 -0.66 5.51 7.86
CA LEU A 42 0.48 5.85 7.00
C LEU A 42 0.06 6.73 5.82
N ILE A 43 -1.05 6.40 5.15
CA ILE A 43 -1.61 7.21 4.05
C ILE A 43 -1.88 8.65 4.50
N ARG A 44 -2.44 8.81 5.71
CA ARG A 44 -2.87 10.11 6.25
C ARG A 44 -1.73 10.93 6.86
N ARG A 45 -0.81 10.27 7.58
CA ARG A 45 0.17 10.93 8.45
C ARG A 45 1.55 11.07 7.85
N ASP A 46 1.95 10.08 7.06
CA ASP A 46 3.30 10.01 6.52
C ASP A 46 3.31 9.41 5.11
N PRO A 47 2.68 10.10 4.14
CA PRO A 47 2.65 9.65 2.74
C PRO A 47 4.05 9.64 2.11
N ASP A 48 4.99 10.44 2.61
CA ASP A 48 6.37 10.49 2.13
C ASP A 48 7.10 9.18 2.47
N THR A 49 6.98 8.68 3.70
CA THR A 49 7.55 7.38 4.05
C THR A 49 6.91 6.23 3.24
N LEU A 50 5.60 6.28 3.01
CA LEU A 50 4.92 5.30 2.14
C LEU A 50 5.48 5.35 0.70
N LEU A 51 5.73 6.55 0.17
CA LEU A 51 6.35 6.75 -1.13
C LEU A 51 7.78 6.20 -1.17
N GLU A 52 8.58 6.38 -0.11
CA GLU A 52 9.93 5.83 -0.03
C GLU A 52 9.93 4.30 -0.07
N VAL A 53 9.02 3.67 0.67
CA VAL A 53 8.87 2.20 0.67
C VAL A 53 8.47 1.70 -0.72
N HIS A 54 7.47 2.31 -1.35
CA HIS A 54 7.07 1.95 -2.71
C HIS A 54 8.18 2.18 -3.73
N THR A 55 8.94 3.28 -3.60
CA THR A 55 10.08 3.60 -4.46
C THR A 55 11.18 2.55 -4.34
N ALA A 56 11.42 2.03 -3.13
CA ALA A 56 12.38 0.95 -2.92
C ALA A 56 11.95 -0.36 -3.62
N PHE A 57 10.65 -0.69 -3.62
CA PHE A 57 10.14 -1.84 -4.38
C PHE A 57 10.31 -1.66 -5.89
N VAL A 58 10.02 -0.46 -6.41
CA VAL A 58 10.25 -0.14 -7.83
C VAL A 58 11.73 -0.28 -8.19
N ALA A 59 12.63 0.25 -7.36
CA ALA A 59 14.08 0.15 -7.56
C ALA A 59 14.58 -1.31 -7.50
N ALA A 60 13.91 -2.18 -6.73
CA ALA A 60 14.19 -3.62 -6.67
C ALA A 60 13.60 -4.41 -7.84
N GLY A 61 12.84 -3.77 -8.76
CA GLY A 61 12.31 -4.39 -9.97
C GLY A 61 10.81 -4.71 -9.93
N ALA A 62 10.09 -4.30 -8.89
CA ALA A 62 8.64 -4.48 -8.84
C ALA A 62 7.96 -3.72 -10.00
N ARG A 63 7.07 -4.40 -10.71
CA ARG A 63 6.28 -3.86 -11.83
C ARG A 63 4.84 -3.56 -11.42
N ILE A 64 4.39 -4.12 -10.30
CA ILE A 64 3.09 -3.90 -9.69
C ILE A 64 3.35 -3.56 -8.22
N LEU A 65 2.69 -2.50 -7.75
CA LEU A 65 2.68 -2.10 -6.35
C LEU A 65 1.27 -2.31 -5.79
N THR A 66 1.20 -2.78 -4.56
CA THR A 66 -0.03 -2.93 -3.80
C THR A 66 -0.27 -1.67 -2.97
N THR A 67 -1.45 -1.07 -3.06
CA THR A 67 -1.79 0.11 -2.26
C THR A 67 -1.84 -0.23 -0.76
N ALA A 68 -1.51 0.74 0.12
CA ALA A 68 -1.63 0.60 1.57
C ALA A 68 -3.07 0.57 2.11
N SER A 69 -4.06 0.33 1.25
CA SER A 69 -5.48 0.51 1.52
C SER A 69 -6.16 -0.71 2.16
N TYR A 70 -5.42 -1.75 2.56
CA TYR A 70 -6.03 -2.97 3.10
C TYR A 70 -6.83 -2.73 4.38
N GLN A 71 -6.42 -1.77 5.23
CA GLN A 71 -7.15 -1.33 6.43
C GLN A 71 -8.01 -0.08 6.20
N ALA A 72 -7.90 0.58 5.05
CA ALA A 72 -8.56 1.86 4.76
C ALA A 72 -10.02 1.65 4.35
N THR A 73 -10.87 1.32 5.33
CA THR A 73 -12.32 1.13 5.13
C THR A 73 -13.11 2.14 5.95
N PRO A 74 -14.29 2.60 5.47
CA PRO A 74 -15.11 3.53 6.25
C PRO A 74 -15.47 3.01 7.65
N ARG A 75 -15.69 1.69 7.77
CA ARG A 75 -15.93 1.05 9.07
C ARG A 75 -14.71 1.09 9.97
N GLY A 76 -13.54 0.70 9.46
CA GLY A 76 -12.29 0.75 10.23
C GLY A 76 -12.00 2.16 10.73
N PHE A 77 -12.13 3.16 9.87
CA PHE A 77 -11.98 4.56 10.25
C PHE A 77 -12.98 5.01 11.33
N ALA A 78 -14.25 4.60 11.24
CA ALA A 78 -15.24 4.90 12.27
C ALA A 78 -14.88 4.28 13.64
N ASP A 79 -14.31 3.08 13.66
CA ASP A 79 -13.91 2.38 14.89
C ASP A 79 -12.78 3.13 15.65
N VAL A 80 -12.03 4.01 14.98
CA VAL A 80 -11.00 4.88 15.57
C VAL A 80 -11.40 6.36 15.66
N GLY A 81 -12.69 6.67 15.45
CA GLY A 81 -13.23 8.02 15.60
C GLY A 81 -13.06 8.95 14.39
N ILE A 82 -12.68 8.42 13.23
CA ILE A 82 -12.62 9.18 11.97
C ILE A 82 -14.00 9.14 11.30
N SER A 83 -14.51 10.31 10.89
CA SER A 83 -15.83 10.39 10.28
C SER A 83 -15.88 9.69 8.92
N HIS A 84 -17.06 9.26 8.49
CA HIS A 84 -17.22 8.61 7.18
C HIS A 84 -16.74 9.52 6.01
N ASP A 85 -17.09 10.81 6.05
CA ASP A 85 -16.70 11.78 5.01
C ASP A 85 -15.19 12.07 4.99
N GLU A 86 -14.54 12.00 6.15
CA GLU A 86 -13.09 12.10 6.26
C GLU A 86 -12.41 10.82 5.78
N GLY A 87 -12.92 9.65 6.19
CA GLY A 87 -12.42 8.34 5.80
C GLY A 87 -12.51 8.05 4.29
N HIS A 88 -13.46 8.66 3.56
CA HIS A 88 -13.53 8.57 2.09
C HIS A 88 -12.48 9.42 1.35
N LYS A 89 -11.83 10.36 2.05
CA LYS A 89 -10.80 11.25 1.48
C LYS A 89 -9.38 10.78 1.77
N ILE A 90 -9.23 9.82 2.68
CA ILE A 90 -7.98 9.12 2.98
C ILE A 90 -7.84 7.96 2.00
#